data_AF-A0A2H0CF81-F1
#
_entry.id   AF-A0A2H0CF81-F1
#
_cell.length_a   1.000
_cell.length_b   1.000
_cell.length_c   1.000
_cell.angle_alpha   90.00
_cell.angle_beta   90.00
_cell.angle_gamma   90.00
#
_symmetry.space_group_name_H-M   'P 1'
#
loop_
_entity.id
_entity.type
_entity.pdbx_description
1 polymer ?
#
loop_
_entity_poly.entity_id
_entity_poly.type
_entity_poly.pdbx_seq_one_letter_code
_entity_poly.pdbx_strand_id
1 'polypeptide(L)'
;MIKFGIRQSFDRIEQIEDRYANINVPVEVALPYYWDIYEPVRGRLAEVVEKIRSYGTKVLSVHAVQAPITDERFKIWGNEIADFARTLGAANITLHPNNVNKDKAVQDEALKNLEYFSGLYKNDVVFCIETFEGKRRVFTPDEIASFNLPMTLDTSHIREDEKVWSLIKGYKERIF
;
A
#
# COMPACT_ATOMS: atom_id res chain seq x y z
N MET A 1 -9.16 17.24 -5.96
CA MET A 1 -9.57 17.56 -4.58
C MET A 1 -8.78 16.65 -3.63
N ILE A 2 -8.09 17.21 -2.63
CA ILE A 2 -7.35 16.43 -1.61
C ILE A 2 -8.36 15.88 -0.60
N LYS A 3 -8.22 14.62 -0.20
CA LYS A 3 -9.02 13.98 0.85
C LYS A 3 -8.13 13.77 2.07
N PHE A 4 -8.68 14.05 3.25
CA PHE A 4 -8.01 13.77 4.52
C PHE A 4 -8.63 12.53 5.14
N GLY A 5 -7.78 11.68 5.74
CA GLY A 5 -8.21 10.51 6.47
C GLY A 5 -7.24 10.15 7.58
N ILE A 6 -7.62 9.18 8.39
CA ILE A 6 -6.79 8.66 9.48
C ILE A 6 -6.43 7.19 9.22
N ARG A 7 -5.17 6.84 9.45
CA ARG A 7 -4.72 5.46 9.36
C ARG A 7 -5.27 4.65 10.52
N GLN A 8 -5.92 3.53 10.22
CA GLN A 8 -6.44 2.59 11.21
C GLN A 8 -5.82 1.23 11.01
N SER A 9 -4.95 0.85 11.94
CA SER A 9 -4.31 -0.46 11.98
C SER A 9 -4.93 -1.37 13.04
N PHE A 10 -4.90 -2.66 12.76
CA PHE A 10 -5.31 -3.72 13.66
C PHE A 10 -4.42 -4.94 13.43
N ASP A 11 -4.21 -5.71 14.50
CA ASP A 11 -3.50 -6.99 14.47
C ASP A 11 -4.49 -8.16 14.55
N ARG A 12 -5.68 -7.91 15.11
CA ARG A 12 -6.74 -8.89 15.28
C ARG A 12 -8.09 -8.30 14.90
N ILE A 13 -8.98 -9.14 14.39
CA ILE A 13 -10.29 -8.71 13.85
C ILE A 13 -11.17 -8.07 14.94
N GLU A 14 -11.03 -8.51 16.19
CA GLU A 14 -11.78 -7.98 17.33
C GLU A 14 -11.46 -6.51 17.60
N GLN A 15 -10.26 -6.03 17.23
CA GLN A 15 -9.88 -4.62 17.41
C GLN A 15 -10.60 -3.69 16.43
N ILE A 16 -11.20 -4.20 15.35
CA ILE A 16 -11.91 -3.37 14.37
C ILE A 16 -13.07 -2.62 15.05
N GLU A 17 -13.74 -3.22 16.03
CA GLU A 17 -14.81 -2.54 16.74
C GLU A 17 -14.30 -1.31 17.49
N ASP A 18 -13.29 -1.48 18.34
CA ASP A 18 -12.68 -0.39 19.10
C ASP A 18 -12.12 0.72 18.20
N ARG A 19 -11.56 0.33 17.04
CA ARG A 19 -10.96 1.27 16.10
C ARG A 19 -12.02 2.07 15.34
N TYR A 20 -13.15 1.48 14.94
CA TYR A 20 -14.07 2.12 14.00
C TYR A 20 -15.36 2.64 14.64
N ALA A 21 -15.76 2.17 15.83
CA ALA A 21 -17.05 2.52 16.45
C ALA A 21 -17.28 4.03 16.63
N ASN A 22 -16.20 4.81 16.80
CA ASN A 22 -16.28 6.25 17.04
C ASN A 22 -15.62 7.10 15.93
N ILE A 23 -15.37 6.51 14.75
CA ILE A 23 -14.78 7.24 13.61
C ILE A 23 -15.88 7.81 12.73
N ASN A 24 -15.81 9.12 12.48
CA ASN A 24 -16.69 9.84 11.55
C ASN A 24 -15.94 10.50 10.39
N VAL A 25 -14.68 10.15 10.19
CA VAL A 25 -13.81 10.65 9.12
C VAL A 25 -13.42 9.50 8.18
N PRO A 26 -13.03 9.77 6.93
CA PRO A 26 -12.47 8.75 6.06
C PRO A 26 -11.21 8.10 6.65
N VAL A 27 -10.95 6.85 6.27
CA VAL A 27 -9.84 6.05 6.83
C VAL A 27 -8.94 5.45 5.78
N GLU A 28 -7.71 5.20 6.18
CA GLU A 28 -6.77 4.34 5.47
C GLU A 28 -6.65 3.05 6.27
N VAL A 29 -7.09 1.93 5.68
CA VAL A 29 -7.12 0.64 6.38
C VAL A 29 -5.73 0.02 6.32
N ALA A 30 -5.06 -0.12 7.45
CA ALA A 30 -3.77 -0.79 7.53
C ALA A 30 -3.94 -2.23 8.01
N LEU A 31 -3.64 -3.18 7.13
CA LEU A 31 -3.58 -4.60 7.49
C LEU A 31 -2.44 -4.85 8.49
N PRO A 32 -2.49 -5.96 9.25
CA PRO A 32 -1.39 -6.34 10.14
C PRO A 32 -0.04 -6.29 9.42
N TYR A 33 0.93 -5.64 10.06
CA TYR A 33 2.18 -5.29 9.40
C TYR A 33 3.04 -6.52 9.09
N TYR A 34 3.12 -7.48 10.02
CA TYR A 34 3.93 -8.68 9.86
C TYR A 34 3.11 -9.86 9.35
N TRP A 35 3.73 -10.72 8.54
CA TRP A 35 3.07 -11.85 7.88
C TRP A 35 2.46 -12.85 8.86
N ASP A 36 3.14 -13.16 9.95
CA ASP A 36 2.68 -14.07 11.01
C ASP A 36 1.44 -13.53 11.76
N ILE A 37 1.31 -12.21 11.87
CA ILE A 37 0.12 -11.55 12.42
C ILE A 37 -0.99 -11.45 11.36
N TYR A 38 -0.62 -11.25 10.10
CA TYR A 38 -1.55 -11.17 8.98
C TYR A 38 -2.18 -12.53 8.63
N GLU A 39 -1.44 -13.63 8.73
CA GLU A 39 -1.89 -14.96 8.31
C GLU A 39 -3.24 -15.39 8.94
N PRO A 40 -3.47 -15.23 10.26
CA PRO A 40 -4.78 -15.47 10.86
C PRO A 40 -5.92 -14.58 10.32
N VAL A 41 -5.60 -13.36 9.87
CA VAL A 41 -6.56 -12.40 9.31
C VAL A 41 -6.83 -12.68 7.83
N ARG A 42 -5.82 -13.14 7.08
CA ARG A 42 -5.88 -13.42 5.63
C ARG A 42 -7.03 -14.37 5.27
N GLY A 43 -7.24 -15.42 6.07
CA GLY A 43 -8.36 -16.36 5.88
C GLY A 43 -9.75 -15.79 6.18
N ARG A 44 -9.83 -14.58 6.71
CA ARG A 44 -11.06 -13.92 7.21
C ARG A 44 -11.23 -12.50 6.65
N LEU A 45 -10.59 -12.17 5.52
CA LEU A 45 -10.69 -10.84 4.89
C LEU A 45 -12.14 -10.42 4.59
N ALA A 46 -13.02 -11.37 4.22
CA ALA A 46 -14.43 -11.07 4.00
C ALA A 46 -15.12 -10.55 5.28
N GLU A 47 -14.83 -11.15 6.44
CA GLU A 47 -15.36 -10.70 7.73
C GLU A 47 -14.81 -9.31 8.11
N VAL A 48 -13.53 -9.05 7.83
CA VAL A 48 -12.93 -7.72 8.01
C VAL A 48 -13.68 -6.67 7.18
N VAL A 49 -13.96 -6.96 5.91
CA VAL A 49 -14.75 -6.09 5.03
C VAL A 49 -16.12 -5.81 5.61
N GLU A 50 -16.84 -6.86 6.03
CA GLU A 50 -18.19 -6.74 6.58
C GLU A 50 -18.20 -5.86 7.84
N LYS A 51 -17.25 -6.10 8.75
CA LYS A 51 -17.10 -5.30 9.98
C LYS A 51 -16.78 -3.84 9.67
N ILE A 52 -15.83 -3.54 8.78
CA ILE A 52 -15.51 -2.14 8.44
C ILE A 52 -16.70 -1.43 7.80
N ARG A 53 -17.40 -2.11 6.88
CA ARG A 53 -18.57 -1.56 6.19
C ARG A 53 -19.76 -1.32 7.12
N SER A 54 -19.94 -2.12 8.17
CA SER A 54 -21.05 -1.94 9.11
C SER A 54 -20.98 -0.61 9.87
N TYR A 55 -19.78 -0.04 10.02
CA TYR A 55 -19.58 1.30 10.60
C TYR A 55 -19.79 2.44 9.58
N GLY A 56 -20.16 2.15 8.33
CA GLY A 56 -20.43 3.16 7.30
C GLY A 56 -19.24 4.06 6.96
N THR A 57 -18.02 3.66 7.35
CA THR A 57 -16.82 4.47 7.20
C THR A 57 -16.32 4.45 5.76
N LYS A 58 -15.97 5.62 5.21
CA LYS A 58 -15.37 5.72 3.89
C LYS A 58 -13.91 5.29 3.92
N VAL A 59 -13.55 4.28 3.15
CA VAL A 59 -12.15 3.87 2.97
C VAL A 59 -11.51 4.64 1.81
N LEU A 60 -10.30 5.16 2.03
CA LEU A 60 -9.51 5.91 1.04
C LEU A 60 -8.46 5.02 0.35
N SER A 61 -7.78 4.19 1.14
CA SER A 61 -6.65 3.35 0.72
C SER A 61 -6.54 2.12 1.64
N VAL A 62 -5.77 1.14 1.19
CA VAL A 62 -5.33 -0.01 1.99
C VAL A 62 -3.81 0.01 2.12
N HIS A 63 -3.28 -0.11 3.34
CA HIS A 63 -1.86 -0.37 3.57
C HIS A 63 -1.66 -1.88 3.68
N ALA A 64 -0.90 -2.46 2.75
CA ALA A 64 -0.70 -3.90 2.69
C ALA A 64 0.23 -4.40 3.79
N VAL A 65 0.14 -5.70 4.08
CA VAL A 65 1.12 -6.43 4.90
C VAL A 65 2.53 -6.25 4.34
N GLN A 66 3.55 -6.24 5.21
CA GLN A 66 4.93 -6.30 4.79
C GLN A 66 5.26 -7.68 4.20
N ALA A 67 5.30 -7.75 2.87
CA ALA A 67 5.66 -8.94 2.13
C ALA A 67 6.55 -8.60 0.92
N PRO A 68 7.42 -9.51 0.44
CA PRO A 68 8.30 -9.25 -0.68
C PRO A 68 7.52 -9.05 -2.00
N ILE A 69 7.66 -7.88 -2.64
CA ILE A 69 7.10 -7.60 -3.98
C ILE A 69 7.97 -8.18 -5.10
N THR A 70 9.20 -8.56 -4.77
CA THR A 70 10.17 -9.22 -5.65
C THR A 70 9.94 -10.73 -5.81
N ASP A 71 9.06 -11.33 -5.00
CA ASP A 71 8.79 -12.76 -5.01
C ASP A 71 7.57 -13.07 -5.90
N GLU A 72 7.60 -14.15 -6.67
CA GLU A 72 6.48 -14.64 -7.49
C GLU A 72 5.20 -14.88 -6.67
N ARG A 73 5.33 -15.21 -5.37
CA ARG A 73 4.21 -15.32 -4.44
C ARG A 73 3.45 -14.01 -4.26
N PHE A 74 4.02 -12.86 -4.64
CA PHE A 74 3.31 -11.59 -4.73
C PHE A 74 2.08 -11.68 -5.62
N LYS A 75 2.12 -12.47 -6.71
CA LYS A 75 0.93 -12.69 -7.56
C LYS A 75 -0.23 -13.34 -6.82
N ILE A 76 0.05 -14.09 -5.74
CA ILE A 76 -1.00 -14.73 -4.94
C ILE A 76 -1.57 -13.73 -3.93
N TRP A 77 -0.73 -13.22 -3.01
CA TRP A 77 -1.22 -12.35 -1.95
C TRP A 77 -1.62 -10.97 -2.46
N GLY A 78 -0.97 -10.46 -3.50
CA GLY A 78 -1.32 -9.17 -4.13
C GLY A 78 -2.72 -9.18 -4.74
N ASN A 79 -3.15 -10.30 -5.34
CA ASN A 79 -4.53 -10.48 -5.83
C ASN A 79 -5.54 -10.39 -4.68
N GLU A 80 -5.24 -11.05 -3.55
CA GLU A 80 -6.11 -11.02 -2.36
C GLU A 80 -6.25 -9.60 -1.78
N ILE A 81 -5.14 -8.85 -1.72
CA ILE A 81 -5.18 -7.45 -1.25
C ILE A 81 -5.92 -6.56 -2.24
N ALA A 82 -5.77 -6.77 -3.54
CA ALA A 82 -6.52 -6.02 -4.55
C ALA A 82 -8.02 -6.28 -4.47
N ASP A 83 -8.43 -7.54 -4.32
CA ASP A 83 -9.83 -7.90 -4.15
C ASP A 83 -10.41 -7.34 -2.85
N PHE A 84 -9.64 -7.38 -1.76
CA PHE A 84 -9.99 -6.74 -0.49
C PHE A 84 -10.18 -5.22 -0.64
N ALA A 85 -9.23 -4.53 -1.26
CA ALA A 85 -9.30 -3.08 -1.49
C ALA A 85 -10.48 -2.69 -2.38
N ARG A 86 -10.68 -3.40 -3.49
CA ARG A 86 -11.84 -3.23 -4.39
C ARG A 86 -13.15 -3.42 -3.65
N THR A 87 -13.24 -4.45 -2.81
CA THR A 87 -14.45 -4.69 -2.01
C THR A 87 -14.65 -3.57 -0.99
N LEU A 88 -13.62 -3.04 -0.35
CA LEU A 88 -13.77 -1.85 0.50
C LEU A 88 -14.09 -0.55 -0.26
N GLY A 89 -13.98 -0.54 -1.59
CA GLY A 89 -14.12 0.66 -2.42
C GLY A 89 -12.88 1.56 -2.36
N ALA A 90 -11.74 1.03 -1.94
CA ALA A 90 -10.47 1.73 -1.93
C ALA A 90 -9.82 1.65 -3.31
N ALA A 91 -9.31 2.78 -3.82
CA ALA A 91 -8.68 2.84 -5.14
C ALA A 91 -7.16 2.66 -5.11
N ASN A 92 -6.53 2.74 -3.93
CA ASN A 92 -5.08 2.69 -3.79
C ASN A 92 -4.66 1.68 -2.74
N ILE A 93 -3.58 0.97 -3.02
CA ILE A 93 -2.93 0.01 -2.12
C ILE A 93 -1.49 0.46 -1.93
N THR A 94 -1.09 0.74 -0.69
CA THR A 94 0.29 1.08 -0.36
C THR A 94 1.07 -0.20 -0.08
N LEU A 95 2.22 -0.37 -0.76
CA LEU A 95 3.17 -1.47 -0.61
C LEU A 95 4.49 -0.97 -0.01
N HIS A 96 5.05 -1.74 0.91
CA HIS A 96 6.41 -1.49 1.39
C HIS A 96 7.45 -1.97 0.36
N PRO A 97 8.46 -1.16 0.00
CA PRO A 97 9.61 -1.65 -0.75
C PRO A 97 10.44 -2.59 0.15
N ASN A 98 10.40 -3.89 -0.13
CA ASN A 98 11.10 -4.88 0.69
C ASN A 98 12.62 -4.69 0.66
N ASN A 99 13.28 -5.04 1.77
CA ASN A 99 14.73 -5.04 1.87
C ASN A 99 15.31 -6.24 1.12
N VAL A 100 16.26 -5.98 0.22
CA VAL A 100 16.94 -6.98 -0.61
C VAL A 100 18.40 -6.59 -0.82
N ASN A 101 19.22 -7.57 -1.22
CA ASN A 101 20.51 -7.27 -1.82
C ASN A 101 20.23 -6.84 -3.25
N LYS A 102 20.08 -5.53 -3.42
CA LYS A 102 19.57 -4.91 -4.64
C LYS A 102 20.55 -5.07 -5.80
N ASP A 103 20.08 -5.68 -6.87
CA ASP A 103 20.69 -5.64 -8.19
C ASP A 103 19.61 -5.37 -9.25
N LYS A 104 20.04 -5.27 -10.51
CA LYS A 104 19.14 -4.99 -11.62
C LYS A 104 18.09 -6.09 -11.82
N ALA A 105 18.47 -7.37 -11.70
CA ALA A 105 17.56 -8.48 -11.94
C ALA A 105 16.42 -8.51 -10.90
N VAL A 106 16.74 -8.23 -9.64
CA VAL A 106 15.74 -8.15 -8.56
C VAL A 106 14.78 -6.97 -8.77
N GLN A 107 15.28 -5.82 -9.21
CA GLN A 107 14.43 -4.68 -9.56
C GLN A 107 13.54 -4.97 -10.77
N ASP A 108 14.11 -5.57 -11.83
CA ASP A 108 13.37 -5.92 -13.06
C ASP A 108 12.22 -6.90 -12.75
N GLU A 109 12.43 -7.88 -11.87
CA GLU A 109 11.35 -8.79 -11.45
C GLU A 109 10.27 -8.08 -10.63
N ALA A 110 10.64 -7.17 -9.73
CA ALA A 110 9.66 -6.35 -9.01
C ALA A 110 8.84 -5.47 -9.97
N LEU A 111 9.48 -4.84 -10.96
CA LEU A 111 8.80 -4.05 -11.98
C LEU A 111 7.81 -4.91 -12.78
N LYS A 112 8.24 -6.09 -13.22
CA LYS A 112 7.38 -7.05 -13.94
C LYS A 112 6.18 -7.50 -13.12
N ASN A 113 6.35 -7.73 -11.81
CA ASN A 113 5.23 -8.06 -10.93
C ASN A 113 4.26 -6.88 -10.76
N LEU A 114 4.77 -5.65 -10.63
CA LEU A 114 3.93 -4.46 -10.55
C LEU A 114 3.18 -4.21 -11.87
N GLU A 115 3.82 -4.44 -13.01
CA GLU A 115 3.21 -4.35 -14.34
C GLU A 115 2.10 -5.40 -14.53
N TYR A 116 2.32 -6.63 -14.06
CA TYR A 116 1.28 -7.67 -14.05
C TYR A 116 0.01 -7.18 -13.33
N PHE A 117 0.15 -6.57 -12.16
CA PHE A 117 -0.98 -6.06 -11.39
C PHE A 117 -1.61 -4.81 -12.00
N SER A 118 -0.82 -3.88 -12.54
CA SER A 118 -1.35 -2.68 -13.21
C SER A 118 -2.18 -3.04 -14.44
N GLY A 119 -1.82 -4.11 -15.16
CA GLY A 119 -2.61 -4.68 -16.24
C GLY A 119 -3.88 -5.37 -15.76
N LEU A 120 -3.79 -6.21 -14.73
CA LEU A 120 -4.91 -7.02 -14.23
C LEU A 120 -6.02 -6.19 -13.58
N TYR A 121 -5.65 -5.17 -12.79
CA TYR A 121 -6.59 -4.32 -12.05
C TYR A 121 -6.72 -2.92 -12.65
N LYS A 122 -6.51 -2.82 -13.97
CA LYS A 122 -6.55 -1.55 -14.69
C LYS A 122 -7.88 -0.82 -14.45
N ASN A 123 -7.80 0.38 -13.90
CA ASN A 123 -8.90 1.27 -13.50
C ASN A 123 -9.63 0.94 -12.19
N ASP A 124 -9.31 -0.17 -11.53
CA ASP A 124 -9.97 -0.57 -10.27
C ASP A 124 -9.14 -0.16 -9.05
N VAL A 125 -7.89 -0.64 -8.99
CA VAL A 125 -6.96 -0.36 -7.89
C VAL A 125 -5.56 -0.07 -8.42
N VAL A 126 -4.86 0.83 -7.74
CA VAL A 126 -3.48 1.21 -8.04
C VAL A 126 -2.57 0.77 -6.90
N PHE A 127 -1.52 0.03 -7.22
CA PHE A 127 -0.47 -0.32 -6.26
C PHE A 127 0.57 0.79 -6.22
N CYS A 128 0.65 1.47 -5.08
CA CYS A 128 1.56 2.55 -4.79
C CYS A 128 2.73 2.04 -3.93
N ILE A 129 3.96 2.39 -4.30
CA ILE A 129 5.15 2.07 -3.52
C ILE A 129 5.37 3.17 -2.50
N GLU A 130 5.46 2.79 -1.22
CA GLU A 130 5.76 3.72 -0.14
C GLU A 130 7.22 4.15 -0.15
N THR A 131 7.46 5.44 0.10
CA THR A 131 8.82 5.97 0.14
C THR A 131 9.54 5.52 1.40
N PHE A 132 10.61 4.72 1.24
CA PHE A 132 11.59 4.43 2.29
C PHE A 132 13.00 4.73 1.81
N GLU A 133 13.77 5.42 2.63
CA GLU A 133 15.20 5.53 2.41
C GLU A 133 15.95 4.22 2.68
N GLY A 134 17.15 4.12 2.08
CA GLY A 134 18.09 3.03 2.30
C GLY A 134 18.43 2.27 1.02
N LYS A 135 19.73 2.04 0.81
CA LYS A 135 20.26 1.39 -0.41
C LYS A 135 19.80 -0.06 -0.60
N ARG A 136 19.30 -0.69 0.47
CA ARG A 136 18.78 -2.06 0.47
C ARG A 136 17.29 -2.15 0.11
N ARG A 137 16.58 -1.03 -0.01
CA ARG A 137 15.19 -1.04 -0.49
C ARG A 137 15.18 -1.38 -1.98
N VAL A 138 14.30 -2.28 -2.40
CA VAL A 138 14.15 -2.63 -3.83
C VAL A 138 13.94 -1.37 -4.69
N PHE A 139 13.17 -0.40 -4.19
CA PHE A 139 13.09 0.95 -4.77
C PHE A 139 13.31 2.00 -3.69
N THR A 140 14.23 2.93 -3.94
CA THR A 140 14.37 4.19 -3.21
C THR A 140 13.37 5.24 -3.75
N PRO A 141 13.12 6.35 -3.04
CA PRO A 141 12.18 7.38 -3.51
C PRO A 141 12.52 7.94 -4.90
N ASP A 142 13.82 8.14 -5.18
CA ASP A 142 14.27 8.62 -6.50
C ASP A 142 14.06 7.58 -7.59
N GLU A 143 14.25 6.29 -7.26
CA GLU A 143 14.01 5.19 -8.20
C GLU A 143 12.52 5.06 -8.52
N ILE A 144 11.64 5.12 -7.52
CA ILE A 144 10.18 5.15 -7.71
C ILE A 144 9.81 6.26 -8.70
N ALA A 145 10.36 7.46 -8.52
CA ALA A 145 10.12 8.59 -9.41
C ALA A 145 10.71 8.39 -10.82
N SER A 146 11.91 7.80 -10.93
CA SER A 146 12.59 7.56 -12.21
C SER A 146 11.90 6.49 -13.06
N PHE A 147 11.34 5.46 -12.41
CA PHE A 147 10.58 4.39 -13.05
C PHE A 147 9.11 4.75 -13.27
N ASN A 148 8.67 5.93 -12.82
CA ASN A 148 7.28 6.39 -12.89
C ASN A 148 6.29 5.43 -12.20
N LEU A 149 6.69 4.85 -11.06
CA LEU A 149 5.87 3.92 -10.29
C LEU A 149 4.93 4.68 -9.35
N PRO A 150 3.61 4.38 -9.29
CA PRO A 150 2.72 5.05 -8.36
C PRO A 150 3.28 5.09 -6.94
N MET A 151 3.16 6.22 -6.26
CA MET A 151 3.92 6.50 -5.04
C MET A 151 2.99 6.84 -3.89
N THR A 152 3.25 6.22 -2.73
CA THR A 152 2.78 6.72 -1.45
C THR A 152 3.94 7.48 -0.81
N LEU A 153 3.85 8.81 -0.82
CA LEU A 153 4.88 9.68 -0.25
C LEU A 153 4.69 9.76 1.27
N ASP A 154 5.43 8.94 2.01
CA ASP A 154 5.60 9.08 3.45
C ASP A 154 6.78 10.00 3.74
N THR A 155 6.46 11.24 4.13
CA THR A 155 7.47 12.27 4.41
C THR A 155 8.29 11.97 5.66
N SER A 156 7.80 11.12 6.58
CA SER A 156 8.54 10.74 7.79
C SER A 156 9.71 9.79 7.51
N HIS A 157 9.71 9.15 6.35
CA HIS A 157 10.74 8.22 5.90
C HIS A 157 11.81 8.87 5.00
N ILE A 158 11.71 10.18 4.76
CA ILE A 158 12.68 10.97 4.01
C ILE A 158 13.31 11.99 4.96
N ARG A 159 14.63 11.97 5.08
CA ARG A 159 15.33 12.81 6.07
C ARG A 159 15.42 14.27 5.67
N GLU A 160 15.43 14.54 4.37
CA GLU A 160 15.68 15.87 3.82
C GLU A 160 14.39 16.47 3.26
N ASP A 161 13.89 17.55 3.88
CA ASP A 161 12.67 18.25 3.44
C ASP A 161 12.76 18.71 1.97
N GLU A 162 13.93 19.17 1.53
CA GLU A 162 14.15 19.59 0.14
C GLU A 162 13.85 18.46 -0.85
N LYS A 163 14.19 17.22 -0.48
CA LYS A 163 13.90 16.04 -1.28
C LYS A 163 12.41 15.75 -1.35
N VAL A 164 11.68 15.87 -0.24
CA VAL A 164 10.22 15.76 -0.21
C VAL A 164 9.59 16.76 -1.20
N TRP A 165 10.00 18.02 -1.14
CA TRP A 165 9.48 19.06 -2.03
C TRP A 165 9.85 18.82 -3.49
N SER A 166 11.07 18.33 -3.76
CA SER A 166 11.51 17.94 -5.10
C SER A 166 10.64 16.83 -5.68
N LEU A 167 10.37 15.78 -4.89
CA LEU A 167 9.47 14.69 -5.28
C LEU A 167 8.05 15.21 -5.53
N ILE A 168 7.48 16.02 -4.63
CA ILE A 168 6.13 16.58 -4.83
C ILE A 168 6.06 17.36 -6.15
N LYS A 169 7.05 18.22 -6.44
CA LYS A 169 7.07 19.03 -7.67
C LYS A 169 7.25 18.15 -8.91
N GLY A 170 8.30 17.34 -8.94
CA GLY A 170 8.66 16.54 -10.11
C GLY A 170 7.68 15.39 -10.39
N TYR A 171 7.02 14.85 -9.37
CA TYR A 171 6.09 13.72 -9.51
C TYR A 171 4.67 14.19 -9.86
N LYS A 172 4.23 15.35 -9.35
CA LYS A 172 2.96 15.96 -9.74
C LYS A 172 2.89 16.25 -11.24
N GLU A 173 4.01 16.59 -11.87
CA GLU A 173 4.08 16.86 -13.31
C GLU A 173 3.96 15.59 -14.18
N ARG A 174 4.05 14.38 -13.60
CA ARG A 174 4.11 13.10 -14.33
C ARG A 174 2.86 12.22 -14.22
N ILE A 175 1.91 12.56 -13.34
CA ILE A 175 0.72 11.74 -13.02
C ILE A 175 -0.60 12.40 -13.47
N PHE A 176 -0.54 13.62 -14.02
CA PHE A 176 -1.69 14.32 -14.61
C PHE A 176 -1.56 14.43 -16.12
#